data_AF-A0A8W8NJL1-F1
#
_entry.id   AF-A0A8W8NJL1-F1
#
_cell.length_a   1.000
_cell.length_b   1.000
_cell.length_c   1.000
_cell.angle_alpha   90.00
_cell.angle_beta   90.00
_cell.angle_gamma   90.00
#
_symmetry.space_group_name_H-M   'P 1'
#
loop_
_entity.id
_entity.type
_entity.pdbx_description
1 polymer ?
#
loop_
_entity_poly.entity_id
_entity_poly.type
_entity_poly.pdbx_seq_one_letter_code
_entity_poly.pdbx_strand_id
1 'polypeptide(L)'
;MNEPFTGLSRGNHDVKGGSKNVACTMDESMAVKLFRGWLASSNVSQSFEHFQGAELNDLLYRFYVESCNKHLDMHGLKEVRDGIFWYLSGYTTTWSHIVQDNTIFQTSNDCLESLASRENSTTKVKLPHNKVPMLHEDIKTLINSGLLTNRNPVGLFRKVWFDLAIHLGIGGQAGMRGLSDDSFIAEVDEKGRRYYRLNRNINVDKSRSCMEMQYWCWESRMYELPTDVNCPVKTLDLYLEKRNPHKRAFFQRPKSNYGSHAGAIWFESPVGHSSLACMMSRMSEEAGLKRIYTNSSVRYTLADLVEQSGHSVEEVLGQNPRNKATKSVIIVPPSSLTSDEHKKNSHLIHGLFYDNLVNV
;
A
#
# COMPACT_ATOMS: atom_id res chain seq x y z
N MET A 1 12.81 -1.22 39.45
CA MET A 1 11.76 -0.20 39.30
C MET A 1 12.12 0.59 38.05
N ASN A 2 11.74 0.12 36.86
CA ASN A 2 10.46 0.40 36.20
C ASN A 2 10.02 1.85 36.37
N GLU A 3 10.16 2.64 35.31
CA GLU A 3 9.13 3.49 34.69
C GLU A 3 9.63 4.03 33.33
N PRO A 4 8.73 4.38 32.39
CA PRO A 4 8.87 4.05 30.97
C PRO A 4 9.19 5.24 30.04
N PHE A 5 9.72 4.92 28.85
CA PHE A 5 9.87 5.86 27.74
C PHE A 5 8.51 6.28 27.17
N THR A 6 8.09 7.52 27.46
CA THR A 6 6.94 8.18 26.84
C THR A 6 7.36 9.06 25.66
N GLY A 7 6.75 8.79 24.50
CA GLY A 7 6.24 9.78 23.54
C GLY A 7 7.23 10.72 22.83
N LEU A 8 7.37 10.54 21.51
CA LEU A 8 7.82 11.62 20.62
C LEU A 8 6.88 11.77 19.42
N SER A 9 6.23 12.95 19.41
CA SER A 9 5.36 13.49 18.38
C SER A 9 6.03 13.57 17.00
N ARG A 10 5.28 13.23 15.96
CA ARG A 10 5.63 13.50 14.56
C ARG A 10 5.37 14.97 14.21
N GLY A 11 6.44 15.75 14.11
CA GLY A 11 6.43 17.06 13.45
C GLY A 11 6.49 16.91 11.93
N ASN A 12 5.56 17.57 11.23
CA ASN A 12 5.54 17.72 9.79
C ASN A 12 6.64 18.69 9.33
N HIS A 13 7.38 18.35 8.28
CA HIS A 13 8.11 19.35 7.49
C HIS A 13 7.63 19.32 6.03
N ASP A 14 6.98 20.43 5.66
CA ASP A 14 6.68 20.83 4.29
C ASP A 14 7.98 21.15 3.54
N VAL A 15 8.09 20.67 2.30
CA VAL A 15 9.20 21.01 1.39
C VAL A 15 8.72 22.11 0.43
N LYS A 16 9.31 23.31 0.54
CA LYS A 16 9.35 24.30 -0.54
C LYS A 16 10.67 24.18 -1.30
N GLY A 17 10.57 24.18 -2.62
CA GLY A 17 11.70 24.07 -3.54
C GLY A 17 12.65 25.26 -3.51
N GLY A 18 13.87 24.99 -3.99
CA GLY A 18 14.89 25.99 -4.28
C GLY A 18 16.27 25.35 -4.33
N SER A 19 16.81 25.18 -5.54
CA SER A 19 18.24 24.85 -5.73
C SER A 19 19.10 25.94 -5.09
N LYS A 20 19.77 25.60 -3.98
CA LYS A 20 21.01 26.25 -3.53
C LYS A 20 21.88 25.19 -2.85
N ASN A 21 23.11 25.04 -3.34
CA ASN A 21 24.20 24.43 -2.59
C ASN A 21 24.33 25.17 -1.25
N VAL A 22 23.93 24.50 -0.17
CA VAL A 22 24.17 24.92 1.19
C VAL A 22 24.59 23.67 1.93
N ALA A 23 25.77 23.71 2.53
CA ALA A 23 26.25 22.71 3.48
C ALA A 23 25.18 22.55 4.57
N CYS A 24 24.31 21.55 4.40
CA CYS A 24 23.24 21.24 5.33
C CYS A 24 23.86 20.37 6.42
N THR A 25 23.88 20.86 7.65
CA THR A 25 24.10 20.05 8.85
C THR A 25 23.24 18.80 8.73
N MET A 26 23.87 17.65 8.49
CA MET A 26 23.18 16.40 8.21
C MET A 26 22.27 16.05 9.39
N ASP A 27 20.96 16.12 9.19
CA ASP A 27 20.03 15.40 10.07
C ASP A 27 20.38 13.92 9.94
N GLU A 28 20.92 13.34 11.00
CA GLU A 28 21.36 11.95 11.00
C GLU A 28 20.18 11.05 10.60
N SER A 29 20.39 10.22 9.58
CA SER A 29 19.36 9.29 9.12
C SER A 29 18.92 8.39 10.27
N MET A 30 17.66 7.93 10.24
CA MET A 30 17.16 7.01 11.27
C MET A 30 18.04 5.74 11.39
N ALA A 31 18.66 5.31 10.29
CA ALA A 31 19.60 4.20 10.27
C ALA A 31 20.86 4.48 11.12
N VAL A 32 21.43 5.68 11.01
CA VAL A 32 22.58 6.12 11.82
C VAL A 32 22.19 6.21 13.30
N LYS A 33 21.03 6.81 13.60
CA LYS A 33 20.52 6.92 14.99
C LYS A 33 20.30 5.54 15.62
N LEU A 34 19.74 4.59 14.88
CA LEU A 34 19.54 3.20 15.34
C LEU A 34 20.86 2.50 15.61
N PHE A 35 21.84 2.64 14.69
CA PHE A 35 23.14 2.00 14.85
C PHE A 35 23.94 2.61 16.01
N ARG A 36 23.98 3.95 16.15
CA ARG A 36 24.59 4.61 17.32
C ARG A 36 23.92 4.20 18.64
N GLY A 37 22.60 4.07 18.65
CA GLY A 37 21.86 3.58 19.81
C GLY A 37 22.27 2.16 20.20
N TRP A 38 22.45 1.28 19.22
CA TRP A 38 22.97 -0.07 19.47
C TRP A 38 24.43 -0.05 19.94
N LEU A 39 25.32 0.73 19.32
CA LEU A 39 26.71 0.88 19.76
C LEU A 39 26.80 1.35 21.22
N ALA A 40 25.96 2.31 21.61
CA ALA A 40 25.85 2.78 22.98
C ALA A 40 25.42 1.66 23.95
N SER A 41 24.42 0.86 23.56
CA SER A 41 23.96 -0.29 24.36
C SER A 41 25.00 -1.42 24.46
N SER A 42 25.89 -1.51 23.48
CA SER A 42 26.98 -2.49 23.39
C SER A 42 28.30 -1.97 23.99
N ASN A 43 28.30 -0.78 24.62
CA ASN A 43 29.46 -0.12 25.20
C ASN A 43 30.62 0.10 24.20
N VAL A 44 30.28 0.39 22.94
CA VAL A 44 31.21 0.70 21.84
C VAL A 44 31.12 2.21 21.54
N SER A 45 32.23 2.80 21.08
CA SER A 45 32.23 4.20 20.63
C SER A 45 31.17 4.44 19.56
N GLN A 46 30.41 5.51 19.71
CA GLN A 46 29.36 5.86 18.75
C GLN A 46 29.94 6.48 17.48
N SER A 47 31.18 6.95 17.49
CA SER A 47 31.85 7.61 16.36
C SER A 47 32.40 6.58 15.36
N PHE A 48 31.51 5.81 14.75
CA PHE A 48 31.89 4.71 13.85
C PHE A 48 32.52 5.16 12.53
N GLU A 49 32.49 6.45 12.24
CA GLU A 49 33.15 7.05 11.06
C GLU A 49 34.67 7.00 11.15
N HIS A 50 35.22 6.82 12.36
CA HIS A 50 36.65 6.69 12.63
C HIS A 50 37.11 5.23 12.72
N PHE A 51 36.20 4.26 12.61
CA PHE A 51 36.57 2.85 12.60
C PHE A 51 37.21 2.44 11.27
N GLN A 52 38.02 1.38 11.33
CA GLN A 52 38.50 0.73 10.11
C GLN A 52 37.38 -0.09 9.47
N GLY A 53 37.43 -0.29 8.14
CA GLY A 53 36.41 -1.05 7.42
C GLY A 53 36.17 -2.46 7.98
N ALA A 54 37.23 -3.15 8.39
CA ALA A 54 37.14 -4.48 9.01
C ALA A 54 36.47 -4.45 10.40
N GLU A 55 36.80 -3.47 11.23
CA GLU A 55 36.20 -3.28 12.55
C GLU A 55 34.70 -2.94 12.43
N LEU A 56 34.35 -2.06 11.48
CA LEU A 56 32.96 -1.73 11.19
C LEU A 56 32.19 -2.93 10.65
N ASN A 57 32.81 -3.76 9.80
CA ASN A 57 32.21 -4.98 9.29
C ASN A 57 31.85 -5.97 10.43
N ASP A 58 32.73 -6.15 11.41
CA ASP A 58 32.44 -6.99 12.59
C ASP A 58 31.31 -6.42 13.46
N LEU A 59 31.27 -5.10 13.62
CA LEU A 59 30.20 -4.42 14.36
C LEU A 59 28.85 -4.54 13.64
N LEU A 60 28.82 -4.41 12.32
CA LEU A 60 27.62 -4.60 11.50
C LEU A 60 27.13 -6.05 11.56
N TYR A 61 28.03 -7.03 11.51
CA TYR A 61 27.70 -8.45 11.70
C TYR A 61 26.97 -8.68 13.03
N ARG A 62 27.54 -8.19 14.13
CA ARG A 62 26.95 -8.31 15.47
C ARG A 62 25.60 -7.60 15.56
N PHE A 63 25.52 -6.39 15.01
CA PHE A 63 24.28 -5.61 14.96
C PHE A 63 23.16 -6.37 14.25
N TYR A 64 23.42 -6.98 13.09
CA TYR A 64 22.42 -7.75 12.34
C TYR A 64 21.94 -8.97 13.12
N VAL A 65 22.85 -9.72 13.75
CA VAL A 65 22.49 -10.90 14.55
C VAL A 65 21.63 -10.53 15.76
N GLU A 66 21.99 -9.45 16.47
CA GLU A 66 21.31 -9.06 17.72
C GLU A 66 20.01 -8.30 17.50
N SER A 67 19.88 -7.57 16.39
CA SER A 67 18.70 -6.76 16.05
C SER A 67 17.63 -7.56 15.30
N CYS A 68 18.02 -8.63 14.61
CA CYS A 68 17.11 -9.58 13.99
C CYS A 68 16.19 -10.20 15.06
N ASN A 69 14.87 -10.18 14.83
CA ASN A 69 13.81 -10.68 15.72
C ASN A 69 13.44 -9.84 16.95
N LYS A 70 14.15 -8.73 17.25
CA LYS A 70 13.78 -7.86 18.38
C LYS A 70 12.87 -6.71 17.96
N HIS A 71 13.19 -5.99 16.88
CA HIS A 71 12.38 -4.85 16.39
C HIS A 71 12.46 -4.58 14.87
N LEU A 72 13.35 -5.25 14.14
CA LEU A 72 13.53 -5.07 12.70
C LEU A 72 13.43 -6.43 11.98
N ASP A 73 12.68 -6.45 10.89
CA ASP A 73 12.66 -7.58 9.95
C ASP A 73 13.84 -7.50 8.98
N MET A 74 14.02 -8.53 8.14
CA MET A 74 15.12 -8.59 7.17
C MET A 74 15.13 -7.41 6.19
N HIS A 75 13.96 -6.85 5.87
CA HIS A 75 13.86 -5.68 4.99
C HIS A 75 14.34 -4.43 5.71
N GLY A 76 13.93 -4.24 6.97
CA GLY A 76 14.40 -3.15 7.83
C GLY A 76 15.91 -3.18 8.04
N LEU A 77 16.52 -4.36 8.21
CA LEU A 77 17.98 -4.47 8.34
C LEU A 77 18.72 -4.07 7.04
N LYS A 78 18.17 -4.39 5.86
CA LYS A 78 18.72 -3.92 4.58
C LYS A 78 18.60 -2.41 4.41
N GLU A 79 17.46 -1.82 4.79
CA GLU A 79 17.28 -0.36 4.77
C GLU A 79 18.24 0.36 5.72
N VAL A 80 18.49 -0.23 6.90
CA VAL A 80 19.46 0.31 7.86
C VAL A 80 20.88 0.24 7.30
N ARG A 81 21.29 -0.90 6.71
CA ARG A 81 22.59 -1.01 6.02
C ARG A 81 22.75 0.07 4.96
N ASP A 82 21.77 0.20 4.06
CA ASP A 82 21.83 1.15 2.95
C ASP A 82 21.91 2.60 3.46
N GLY A 83 21.17 2.92 4.53
CA GLY A 83 21.24 4.22 5.19
C GLY A 83 22.59 4.53 5.83
N ILE A 84 23.26 3.54 6.42
CA ILE A 84 24.60 3.69 7.00
C ILE A 84 25.63 3.87 5.88
N PHE A 85 25.55 3.07 4.82
CA PHE A 85 26.47 3.11 3.68
C PHE A 85 26.37 4.42 2.91
N TRP A 86 25.15 4.93 2.73
CA TRP A 86 24.91 6.24 2.15
C TRP A 86 25.49 7.36 3.00
N TYR A 87 25.32 7.29 4.33
CA TYR A 87 25.91 8.25 5.26
C TYR A 87 27.44 8.26 5.21
N LEU A 88 28.09 7.08 5.27
CA LEU A 88 29.54 6.96 5.21
C LEU A 88 30.11 7.44 3.88
N SER A 89 29.44 7.12 2.77
CA SER A 89 29.85 7.61 1.44
C SER A 89 29.84 9.13 1.34
N GLY A 90 28.95 9.80 2.08
CA GLY A 90 28.90 11.26 2.20
C GLY A 90 29.87 11.85 3.23
N TYR A 91 30.49 11.02 4.08
CA TYR A 91 31.38 11.47 5.15
C TYR A 91 32.80 11.75 4.64
N THR A 92 33.40 10.84 3.87
CA THR A 92 34.69 11.08 3.19
C THR A 92 34.76 10.34 1.84
N THR A 93 35.59 10.85 0.93
CA THR A 93 35.89 10.18 -0.34
C THR A 93 36.47 8.77 -0.12
N THR A 94 37.26 8.59 0.94
CA THR A 94 37.80 7.28 1.34
C THR A 94 36.69 6.28 1.67
N TRP A 95 35.68 6.71 2.44
CA TRP A 95 34.52 5.87 2.75
C TRP A 95 33.68 5.55 1.52
N SER A 96 33.55 6.49 0.57
CA SER A 96 32.87 6.21 -0.71
C SER A 96 33.52 5.06 -1.48
N HIS A 97 34.85 4.90 -1.41
CA HIS A 97 35.54 3.77 -2.03
C HIS A 97 35.40 2.49 -1.20
N ILE A 98 35.52 2.59 0.13
CA ILE A 98 35.39 1.44 1.04
C ILE A 98 34.00 0.79 0.97
N VAL A 99 32.93 1.59 0.91
CA VAL A 99 31.55 1.11 0.84
C VAL A 99 31.23 0.43 -0.50
N GLN A 100 31.91 0.82 -1.58
CA GLN A 100 31.76 0.18 -2.90
C GLN A 100 32.53 -1.14 -3.01
N ASP A 101 33.50 -1.36 -2.13
CA ASP A 101 34.27 -2.61 -2.08
C ASP A 101 33.54 -3.66 -1.24
N ASN A 102 32.84 -4.56 -1.94
CA ASN A 102 32.11 -5.66 -1.31
C ASN A 102 33.01 -6.60 -0.48
N THR A 103 34.33 -6.64 -0.74
CA THR A 103 35.23 -7.56 -0.02
C THR A 103 35.45 -7.13 1.43
N ILE A 104 35.34 -5.84 1.74
CA ILE A 104 35.55 -5.29 3.09
C ILE A 104 34.37 -5.65 4.01
N PHE A 105 33.16 -5.68 3.46
CA PHE A 105 31.93 -5.97 4.21
C PHE A 105 31.40 -7.39 4.00
N GLN A 106 32.24 -8.29 3.49
CA GLN A 106 31.82 -9.62 3.05
C GLN A 106 31.12 -10.39 4.17
N THR A 107 31.69 -10.45 5.38
CA THR A 107 31.12 -11.26 6.47
C THR A 107 29.78 -10.72 6.99
N SER A 108 29.62 -9.40 7.12
CA SER A 108 28.35 -8.80 7.53
C SER A 108 27.27 -8.92 6.45
N ASN A 109 27.66 -8.80 5.18
CA ASN A 109 26.75 -9.02 4.05
C ASN A 109 26.34 -10.50 3.92
N ASP A 110 27.28 -11.43 4.03
CA ASP A 110 27.02 -12.87 4.04
C ASP A 110 26.12 -13.27 5.21
N CYS A 111 26.29 -12.63 6.37
CA CYS A 111 25.41 -12.81 7.51
C CYS A 111 23.99 -12.37 7.20
N LEU A 112 23.83 -11.19 6.60
CA LEU A 112 22.53 -10.66 6.18
C LEU A 112 21.86 -11.57 5.15
N GLU A 113 22.62 -12.14 4.21
CA GLU A 113 22.14 -13.10 3.21
C GLU A 113 21.82 -14.48 3.80
N SER A 114 22.63 -14.95 4.75
CA SER A 114 22.42 -16.20 5.48
C SER A 114 21.20 -16.12 6.40
N LEU A 115 20.99 -14.99 7.06
CA LEU A 115 19.78 -14.71 7.83
C LEU A 115 18.54 -14.70 6.91
N ALA A 116 18.64 -14.12 5.70
CA ALA A 116 17.58 -14.20 4.69
C ALA A 116 17.31 -15.66 4.25
N SER A 117 18.36 -16.48 4.13
CA SER A 117 18.25 -17.89 3.73
C SER A 117 17.71 -18.80 4.85
N ARG A 118 18.04 -18.50 6.13
CA ARG A 118 17.51 -19.17 7.32
C ARG A 118 16.04 -18.89 7.55
N GLU A 119 15.60 -17.66 7.30
CA GLU A 119 14.18 -17.30 7.36
C GLU A 119 13.38 -18.05 6.28
N ASN A 120 13.96 -18.23 5.08
CA ASN A 120 13.38 -19.01 3.99
C ASN A 120 13.35 -20.53 4.21
N SER A 121 14.20 -21.08 5.08
CA SER A 121 14.33 -22.55 5.30
C SER A 121 13.67 -23.03 6.60
N THR A 122 13.53 -22.18 7.62
CA THR A 122 12.80 -22.50 8.87
C THR A 122 11.32 -22.09 8.82
N THR A 123 10.89 -21.41 7.77
CA THR A 123 9.47 -21.30 7.45
C THR A 123 9.03 -22.54 6.66
N LYS A 124 8.19 -23.38 7.29
CA LYS A 124 7.09 -24.05 6.55
C LYS A 124 6.59 -23.03 5.53
N VAL A 125 6.75 -23.29 4.23
CA VAL A 125 6.36 -22.43 3.10
C VAL A 125 5.43 -21.30 3.54
N LYS A 126 6.02 -20.22 4.08
CA LYS A 126 5.26 -19.00 4.31
C LYS A 126 5.30 -18.34 2.96
N LEU A 127 4.31 -18.67 2.13
CA LEU A 127 3.83 -17.70 1.15
C LEU A 127 3.80 -16.37 1.92
N PRO A 128 4.50 -15.31 1.48
CA PRO A 128 4.52 -14.07 2.22
C PRO A 128 3.08 -13.70 2.49
N HIS A 129 2.71 -13.52 3.77
CA HIS A 129 1.32 -13.30 4.20
C HIS A 129 0.61 -12.19 3.38
N ASN A 130 1.39 -11.34 2.71
CA ASN A 130 0.96 -10.23 1.86
C ASN A 130 0.59 -10.60 0.41
N LYS A 131 0.66 -11.88 -0.01
CA LYS A 131 0.35 -12.31 -1.40
C LYS A 131 -0.58 -13.51 -1.50
N VAL A 132 -1.35 -13.79 -0.46
CA VAL A 132 -2.30 -14.91 -0.47
C VAL A 132 -3.68 -14.36 -0.84
N PRO A 133 -4.36 -14.93 -1.85
CA PRO A 133 -5.78 -14.70 -2.10
C PRO A 133 -6.62 -14.95 -0.84
N MET A 134 -7.73 -14.26 -0.72
CA MET A 134 -8.69 -14.47 0.34
C MET A 134 -9.38 -15.81 0.16
N LEU A 135 -9.64 -16.50 1.27
CA LEU A 135 -10.43 -17.73 1.23
C LEU A 135 -11.88 -17.37 0.88
N HIS A 136 -12.53 -18.21 0.09
CA HIS A 136 -13.89 -17.93 -0.36
C HIS A 136 -14.87 -17.76 0.81
N GLU A 137 -14.71 -18.54 1.87
CA GLU A 137 -15.48 -18.43 3.12
C GLU A 137 -15.21 -17.11 3.87
N ASP A 138 -13.98 -16.61 3.85
CA ASP A 138 -13.62 -15.33 4.48
C ASP A 138 -14.17 -14.15 3.67
N ILE A 139 -14.26 -14.26 2.33
CA ILE A 139 -14.95 -13.26 1.50
C ILE A 139 -16.42 -13.20 1.90
N LYS A 140 -17.11 -14.35 1.95
CA LYS A 140 -18.52 -14.42 2.38
C LYS A 140 -18.72 -13.82 3.77
N THR A 141 -17.81 -14.14 4.70
CA THR A 141 -17.84 -13.60 6.07
C THR A 141 -17.65 -12.09 6.07
N LEU A 142 -16.70 -11.57 5.29
CA LEU A 142 -16.47 -10.12 5.16
C LEU A 142 -17.70 -9.39 4.59
N ILE A 143 -18.29 -9.89 3.50
CA ILE A 143 -19.47 -9.26 2.89
C ILE A 143 -20.65 -9.26 3.88
N ASN A 144 -20.85 -10.35 4.62
CA ASN A 144 -21.96 -10.48 5.57
C ASN A 144 -21.69 -9.84 6.95
N SER A 145 -20.47 -9.41 7.24
CA SER A 145 -20.08 -8.82 8.54
C SER A 145 -20.77 -7.49 8.87
N GLY A 146 -21.37 -6.83 7.87
CA GLY A 146 -21.93 -5.49 8.00
C GLY A 146 -20.88 -4.37 8.00
N LEU A 147 -19.59 -4.69 7.87
CA LEU A 147 -18.51 -3.70 7.79
C LEU A 147 -18.52 -2.91 6.47
N LEU A 148 -19.07 -3.49 5.40
CA LEU A 148 -19.22 -2.85 4.08
C LEU A 148 -20.67 -2.39 3.91
N THR A 149 -20.99 -1.18 4.37
CA THR A 149 -22.38 -0.69 4.40
C THR A 149 -22.52 0.80 4.12
N ASN A 150 -23.61 1.21 3.49
CA ASN A 150 -23.88 2.61 3.17
C ASN A 150 -24.57 3.37 4.32
N ARG A 151 -24.78 2.72 5.48
CA ARG A 151 -25.60 3.25 6.58
C ARG A 151 -24.84 4.15 7.55
N ASN A 152 -23.51 4.09 7.55
CA ASN A 152 -22.69 4.89 8.45
C ASN A 152 -21.36 5.30 7.79
N PRO A 153 -20.69 6.35 8.29
CA PRO A 153 -19.47 6.88 7.68
C PRO A 153 -18.32 5.88 7.56
N VAL A 154 -18.12 5.02 8.55
CA VAL A 154 -17.02 4.04 8.58
C VAL A 154 -17.28 2.92 7.57
N GLY A 155 -18.50 2.39 7.55
CA GLY A 155 -18.91 1.37 6.59
C GLY A 155 -18.88 1.87 5.16
N LEU A 156 -19.32 3.11 4.93
CA LEU A 156 -19.34 3.71 3.60
C LEU A 156 -17.92 3.90 3.08
N PHE A 157 -17.03 4.38 3.93
CA PHE A 157 -15.61 4.53 3.63
C PHE A 157 -14.94 3.20 3.29
N ARG A 158 -15.18 2.15 4.09
CA ARG A 158 -14.65 0.80 3.83
C ARG A 158 -15.19 0.22 2.53
N LYS A 159 -16.49 0.39 2.28
CA LYS A 159 -17.14 -0.10 1.05
C LYS A 159 -16.59 0.59 -0.20
N VAL A 160 -16.50 1.92 -0.20
CA VAL A 160 -15.88 2.67 -1.32
C VAL A 160 -14.44 2.22 -1.55
N TRP A 161 -13.66 2.07 -0.48
CA TRP A 161 -12.29 1.57 -0.58
C TRP A 161 -12.24 0.19 -1.25
N PHE A 162 -13.12 -0.73 -0.83
CA PHE A 162 -13.18 -2.09 -1.35
C PHE A 162 -13.65 -2.14 -2.80
N ASP A 163 -14.73 -1.42 -3.13
CA ASP A 163 -15.29 -1.35 -4.49
C ASP A 163 -14.26 -0.78 -5.48
N LEU A 164 -13.55 0.28 -5.10
CA LEU A 164 -12.48 0.85 -5.92
C LEU A 164 -11.30 -0.11 -6.11
N ALA A 165 -10.97 -0.91 -5.08
CA ALA A 165 -9.90 -1.89 -5.16
C ALA A 165 -10.25 -3.05 -6.10
N ILE A 166 -11.50 -3.54 -6.10
CA ILE A 166 -11.91 -4.67 -6.94
C ILE A 166 -12.29 -4.23 -8.36
N HIS A 167 -12.99 -3.10 -8.55
CA HIS A 167 -13.46 -2.70 -9.88
C HIS A 167 -12.42 -1.95 -10.70
N LEU A 168 -11.57 -1.15 -10.05
CA LEU A 168 -10.60 -0.28 -10.73
C LEU A 168 -9.16 -0.65 -10.39
N GLY A 169 -8.94 -1.74 -9.65
CA GLY A 169 -7.60 -2.20 -9.26
C GLY A 169 -6.82 -1.20 -8.40
N ILE A 170 -7.51 -0.22 -7.80
CA ILE A 170 -6.86 0.87 -7.08
C ILE A 170 -6.22 0.31 -5.81
N GLY A 171 -4.93 0.58 -5.66
CA GLY A 171 -4.15 0.17 -4.50
C GLY A 171 -2.89 1.01 -4.32
N GLY A 172 -2.05 0.60 -3.37
CA GLY A 172 -0.84 1.34 -3.04
C GLY A 172 -1.09 2.52 -2.09
N GLN A 173 -0.21 2.70 -1.13
CA GLN A 173 -0.41 3.67 -0.06
C GLN A 173 -0.25 5.11 -0.55
N ALA A 174 0.73 5.35 -1.42
CA ALA A 174 1.00 6.66 -2.00
C ALA A 174 -0.02 6.97 -3.11
N GLY A 175 -0.32 5.98 -3.95
CA GLY A 175 -1.32 6.08 -5.01
C GLY A 175 -2.71 6.45 -4.48
N MET A 176 -3.21 5.71 -3.48
CA MET A 176 -4.54 5.99 -2.90
C MET A 176 -4.61 7.33 -2.17
N ARG A 177 -3.51 7.77 -1.53
CA ARG A 177 -3.46 9.07 -0.87
C ARG A 177 -3.48 10.23 -1.86
N GLY A 178 -2.93 10.03 -3.06
CA GLY A 178 -2.89 11.00 -4.14
C GLY A 178 -4.22 11.19 -4.88
N LEU A 179 -5.23 10.36 -4.61
CA LEU A 179 -6.54 10.47 -5.25
C LEU A 179 -7.28 11.74 -4.85
N SER A 180 -8.01 12.29 -5.82
CA SER A 180 -8.91 13.43 -5.66
C SER A 180 -10.18 13.19 -6.49
N ASP A 181 -11.10 14.16 -6.51
CA ASP A 181 -12.38 14.05 -7.22
C ASP A 181 -12.14 13.93 -8.73
N ASP A 182 -11.16 14.68 -9.23
CA ASP A 182 -10.71 14.65 -10.62
C ASP A 182 -10.10 13.30 -11.03
N SER A 183 -9.86 12.40 -10.07
CA SER A 183 -9.32 11.07 -10.36
C SER A 183 -10.32 10.13 -11.01
N PHE A 184 -11.61 10.46 -10.91
CA PHE A 184 -12.71 9.64 -11.41
C PHE A 184 -13.55 10.45 -12.40
N ILE A 185 -13.99 9.80 -13.47
CA ILE A 185 -14.92 10.40 -14.44
C ILE A 185 -16.20 9.58 -14.39
N ALA A 186 -17.31 10.25 -14.13
CA ALA A 186 -18.66 9.71 -14.26
C ALA A 186 -19.12 9.86 -15.71
N GLU A 187 -19.54 8.76 -16.34
CA GLU A 187 -20.03 8.74 -17.72
C GLU A 187 -21.29 7.89 -17.82
N VAL A 188 -21.98 8.03 -18.95
CA VAL A 188 -23.16 7.24 -19.31
C VAL A 188 -22.87 6.59 -20.66
N ASP A 189 -23.10 5.28 -20.75
CA ASP A 189 -22.95 4.58 -22.02
C ASP A 189 -24.10 4.87 -23.00
N GLU A 190 -23.97 4.35 -24.23
CA GLU A 190 -24.98 4.49 -25.29
C GLU A 190 -26.36 3.93 -24.92
N LYS A 191 -26.43 3.05 -23.92
CA LYS A 191 -27.66 2.41 -23.43
C LYS A 191 -28.19 3.07 -22.16
N GLY A 192 -27.67 4.24 -21.79
CA GLY A 192 -28.12 5.01 -20.64
C GLY A 192 -27.63 4.50 -19.28
N ARG A 193 -26.62 3.63 -19.24
CA ARG A 193 -26.07 3.07 -18.00
C ARG A 193 -24.92 3.91 -17.48
N ARG A 194 -25.00 4.30 -16.21
CA ARG A 194 -23.94 5.07 -15.55
C ARG A 194 -22.77 4.17 -15.15
N TYR A 195 -21.57 4.71 -15.25
CA TYR A 195 -20.36 4.08 -14.72
C TYR A 195 -19.34 5.13 -14.30
N TYR A 196 -18.40 4.69 -13.46
CA TYR A 196 -17.18 5.43 -13.15
C TYR A 196 -15.98 4.77 -13.81
N ARG A 197 -15.02 5.58 -14.27
CA ARG A 197 -13.69 5.12 -14.71
C ARG A 197 -12.60 6.01 -14.15
N LEU A 198 -11.36 5.52 -14.19
CA LEU A 198 -10.19 6.32 -13.88
C LEU A 198 -9.96 7.40 -14.94
N ASN A 199 -9.58 8.59 -14.49
CA ASN A 199 -9.15 9.66 -15.37
C ASN A 199 -7.68 9.44 -15.77
N ARG A 200 -7.37 9.32 -17.06
CA ARG A 200 -5.96 9.13 -17.51
C ARG A 200 -5.14 10.40 -17.49
N ASN A 201 -5.80 11.55 -17.48
CA ASN A 201 -5.15 12.85 -17.59
C ASN A 201 -4.78 13.45 -16.23
N ILE A 202 -4.91 12.67 -15.15
CA ILE A 202 -4.58 13.15 -13.81
C ILE A 202 -3.07 13.35 -13.73
N ASN A 203 -2.66 14.56 -13.38
CA ASN A 203 -1.26 14.84 -13.05
C ASN A 203 -1.00 14.34 -11.62
N VAL A 204 -0.71 13.05 -11.50
CA VAL A 204 -0.28 12.47 -10.22
C VAL A 204 1.20 12.79 -10.05
N ASP A 205 1.53 13.32 -8.88
CA ASP A 205 2.92 13.62 -8.50
C ASP A 205 3.84 12.43 -8.82
N LYS A 206 4.86 12.66 -9.66
CA LYS A 206 5.62 11.64 -10.41
C LYS A 206 6.53 10.73 -9.55
N SER A 207 6.37 10.78 -8.23
CA SER A 207 7.14 10.02 -7.24
C SER A 207 6.60 8.59 -7.05
N ARG A 208 6.85 7.95 -5.89
CA ARG A 208 6.45 6.57 -5.50
C ARG A 208 5.04 6.14 -5.90
N SER A 209 4.10 7.09 -6.02
CA SER A 209 2.74 6.88 -6.53
C SER A 209 2.70 6.30 -7.95
N CYS A 210 3.59 6.71 -8.86
CA CYS A 210 3.59 6.23 -10.25
C CYS A 210 3.90 4.73 -10.35
N MET A 211 4.80 4.22 -9.51
CA MET A 211 5.12 2.79 -9.44
C MET A 211 3.97 1.97 -8.85
N GLU A 212 3.18 2.53 -7.94
CA GLU A 212 2.01 1.83 -7.39
C GLU A 212 0.84 1.82 -8.38
N MET A 213 0.71 2.89 -9.17
CA MET A 213 -0.33 3.07 -10.17
C MET A 213 -0.16 2.21 -11.43
N GLN A 214 1.02 1.63 -11.65
CA GLN A 214 1.24 0.67 -12.73
C GLN A 214 0.42 -0.62 -12.57
N TYR A 215 -0.17 -0.82 -11.39
CA TYR A 215 -1.04 -1.95 -11.08
C TYR A 215 -2.53 -1.57 -11.03
N TRP A 216 -2.92 -0.38 -11.49
CA TRP A 216 -4.33 0.05 -11.51
C TRP A 216 -5.00 -0.30 -12.84
N CYS A 217 -6.26 -0.70 -12.78
CA CYS A 217 -7.00 -1.13 -13.97
C CYS A 217 -7.53 0.09 -14.73
N TRP A 218 -6.65 0.80 -15.42
CA TRP A 218 -6.95 2.07 -16.11
C TRP A 218 -8.02 1.97 -17.20
N GLU A 219 -8.23 0.78 -17.76
CA GLU A 219 -9.27 0.50 -18.76
C GLU A 219 -10.60 0.09 -18.12
N SER A 220 -10.60 -0.37 -16.87
CA SER A 220 -11.81 -0.90 -16.23
C SER A 220 -12.85 0.20 -15.97
N ARG A 221 -14.12 -0.22 -16.06
CA ARG A 221 -15.29 0.61 -15.76
C ARG A 221 -16.07 -0.01 -14.60
N MET A 222 -16.51 0.82 -13.67
CA MET A 222 -17.34 0.44 -12.54
C MET A 222 -18.79 0.83 -12.82
N TYR A 223 -19.58 -0.12 -13.34
CA TYR A 223 -20.95 0.11 -13.80
C TYR A 223 -21.97 0.09 -12.66
N GLU A 224 -23.08 0.79 -12.86
CA GLU A 224 -24.20 0.77 -11.94
C GLU A 224 -24.97 -0.56 -12.00
N LEU A 225 -25.42 -1.02 -10.83
CA LEU A 225 -26.30 -2.16 -10.65
C LEU A 225 -27.58 -1.67 -9.94
N PRO A 226 -28.59 -1.18 -10.69
CA PRO A 226 -29.70 -0.43 -10.09
C PRO A 226 -30.55 -1.23 -9.10
N THR A 227 -30.65 -2.54 -9.26
CA THR A 227 -31.42 -3.44 -8.40
C THR A 227 -30.61 -3.98 -7.22
N ASP A 228 -29.29 -3.82 -7.23
CA ASP A 228 -28.41 -4.33 -6.18
C ASP A 228 -28.26 -3.31 -5.05
N VAL A 229 -28.39 -3.81 -3.82
CA VAL A 229 -28.15 -3.05 -2.58
C VAL A 229 -26.67 -2.69 -2.40
N ASN A 230 -25.76 -3.48 -2.96
CA ASN A 230 -24.31 -3.31 -2.94
C ASN A 230 -23.78 -2.55 -4.15
N CYS A 231 -24.64 -1.96 -4.97
CA CYS A 231 -24.25 -1.22 -6.17
C CYS A 231 -23.06 -0.26 -5.93
N PRO A 232 -21.94 -0.42 -6.65
CA PRO A 232 -20.73 0.34 -6.39
C PRO A 232 -20.87 1.82 -6.83
N VAL A 233 -21.60 2.09 -7.91
CA VAL A 233 -21.90 3.47 -8.36
C VAL A 233 -22.72 4.23 -7.31
N LYS A 234 -23.80 3.64 -6.79
CA LYS A 234 -24.61 4.28 -5.73
C LYS A 234 -23.80 4.52 -4.45
N THR A 235 -22.90 3.59 -4.13
CA THR A 235 -22.00 3.68 -2.98
C THR A 235 -21.04 4.85 -3.14
N LEU A 236 -20.43 5.00 -4.32
CA LEU A 236 -19.53 6.11 -4.62
C LEU A 236 -20.27 7.45 -4.68
N ASP A 237 -21.45 7.51 -5.31
CA ASP A 237 -22.29 8.70 -5.36
C ASP A 237 -22.60 9.22 -3.94
N LEU A 238 -23.02 8.32 -3.04
CA LEU A 238 -23.28 8.67 -1.64
C LEU A 238 -22.03 9.18 -0.92
N TYR A 239 -20.88 8.55 -1.16
CA TYR A 239 -19.62 8.99 -0.55
C TYR A 239 -19.21 10.38 -1.01
N LEU A 240 -19.31 10.66 -2.31
CA LEU A 240 -19.03 11.99 -2.86
C LEU A 240 -19.99 13.05 -2.29
N GLU A 241 -21.28 12.74 -2.13
CA GLU A 241 -22.26 13.64 -1.50
C GLU A 241 -21.91 13.96 -0.03
N LYS A 242 -21.50 12.94 0.74
CA LYS A 242 -21.25 13.08 2.19
C LYS A 242 -19.86 13.62 2.53
N ARG A 243 -18.99 13.79 1.55
CA ARG A 243 -17.62 14.27 1.74
C ARG A 243 -17.55 15.76 2.06
N ASN A 244 -16.47 16.17 2.73
CA ASN A 244 -16.20 17.58 2.94
C ASN A 244 -15.69 18.21 1.63
N PRO A 245 -16.43 19.16 1.03
CA PRO A 245 -16.04 19.79 -0.24
C PRO A 245 -14.79 20.68 -0.11
N HIS A 246 -14.44 21.11 1.10
CA HIS A 246 -13.24 21.93 1.34
C HIS A 246 -11.93 21.12 1.39
N LYS A 247 -12.00 19.79 1.24
CA LYS A 247 -10.83 18.90 1.29
C LYS A 247 -10.65 18.18 -0.05
N ARG A 248 -9.56 18.53 -0.75
CA ARG A 248 -9.21 17.96 -2.07
C ARG A 248 -8.92 16.46 -2.04
N ALA A 249 -8.40 15.94 -0.93
CA ALA A 249 -8.09 14.51 -0.82
C ALA A 249 -9.37 13.68 -0.91
N PHE A 250 -9.34 12.65 -1.77
CA PHE A 250 -10.47 11.77 -2.02
C PHE A 250 -10.86 10.96 -0.78
N PHE A 251 -9.90 10.25 -0.19
CA PHE A 251 -10.14 9.51 1.05
C PHE A 251 -10.07 10.44 2.25
N GLN A 252 -11.22 10.60 2.90
CA GLN A 252 -11.39 11.46 4.07
C GLN A 252 -11.79 10.63 5.29
N ARG A 253 -11.39 11.08 6.47
CA ARG A 253 -11.59 10.38 7.73
C ARG A 253 -13.07 10.51 8.14
N PRO A 254 -13.73 9.38 8.47
CA PRO A 254 -15.09 9.40 9.00
C PRO A 254 -15.19 10.20 10.30
N LYS A 255 -16.27 10.98 10.46
CA LYS A 255 -16.60 11.63 11.73
C LYS A 255 -17.19 10.63 12.71
N SER A 256 -16.84 10.76 13.99
CA SER A 256 -17.47 10.00 15.08
C SER A 256 -18.92 10.44 15.30
N ASN A 257 -19.17 11.76 15.27
CA ASN A 257 -20.50 12.35 15.40
C ASN A 257 -20.96 12.85 14.03
N TYR A 258 -21.88 12.12 13.38
CA TYR A 258 -22.41 12.45 12.07
C TYR A 258 -23.93 12.66 12.12
N GLY A 259 -24.43 13.61 11.34
CA GLY A 259 -25.87 13.87 11.20
C GLY A 259 -26.52 12.88 10.22
N SER A 260 -27.79 12.55 10.47
CA SER A 260 -28.63 11.73 9.58
C SER A 260 -29.46 12.57 8.59
N HIS A 261 -29.43 13.90 8.70
CA HIS A 261 -30.20 14.80 7.84
C HIS A 261 -29.61 14.91 6.42
N ALA A 262 -30.44 15.31 5.46
CA ALA A 262 -29.99 15.63 4.11
C ALA A 262 -28.89 16.70 4.15
N GLY A 263 -27.85 16.53 3.33
CA GLY A 263 -26.68 17.41 3.32
C GLY A 263 -25.71 17.28 4.50
N ALA A 264 -25.94 16.34 5.45
CA ALA A 264 -24.98 16.10 6.53
C ALA A 264 -23.62 15.64 5.98
N ILE A 265 -22.56 16.32 6.38
CA ILE A 265 -21.19 15.96 6.00
C ILE A 265 -20.63 14.91 6.98
N TRP A 266 -20.29 13.74 6.47
CA TRP A 266 -19.85 12.58 7.25
C TRP A 266 -18.33 12.46 7.39
N PHE A 267 -17.57 13.20 6.59
CA PHE A 267 -16.11 13.15 6.56
C PHE A 267 -15.49 14.52 6.86
N GLU A 268 -14.27 14.57 7.40
CA GLU A 268 -13.73 15.86 7.88
C GLU A 268 -12.31 16.24 7.42
N SER A 269 -11.38 15.29 7.38
CA SER A 269 -9.97 15.56 7.06
C SER A 269 -9.38 14.46 6.19
N PRO A 270 -8.31 14.70 5.43
CA PRO A 270 -7.62 13.64 4.69
C PRO A 270 -7.22 12.46 5.59
N VAL A 271 -7.30 11.24 5.06
CA VAL A 271 -6.88 10.02 5.78
C VAL A 271 -5.37 9.90 5.80
N GLY A 272 -4.80 9.49 6.94
CA GLY A 272 -3.37 9.22 7.07
C GLY A 272 -2.92 7.99 6.26
N HIS A 273 -1.64 7.98 5.87
CA HIS A 273 -1.05 6.90 5.08
C HIS A 273 -1.20 5.51 5.71
N SER A 274 -0.98 5.39 7.03
CA SER A 274 -1.08 4.12 7.74
C SER A 274 -2.51 3.54 7.74
N SER A 275 -3.53 4.39 7.79
CA SER A 275 -4.92 3.93 7.78
C SER A 275 -5.32 3.32 6.45
N LEU A 276 -4.85 3.87 5.33
CA LEU A 276 -5.08 3.26 4.01
C LEU A 276 -4.27 1.99 3.84
N ALA A 277 -3.02 1.93 4.33
CA ALA A 277 -2.15 0.75 4.23
C ALA A 277 -2.68 -0.47 4.99
N CYS A 278 -3.35 -0.25 6.13
CA CYS A 278 -3.87 -1.31 7.01
C CYS A 278 -5.38 -1.56 6.84
N MET A 279 -6.00 -1.13 5.72
CA MET A 279 -7.45 -1.21 5.59
C MET A 279 -7.95 -2.65 5.65
N MET A 280 -7.42 -3.52 4.79
CA MET A 280 -7.85 -4.92 4.74
C MET A 280 -7.48 -5.67 6.01
N SER A 281 -6.33 -5.37 6.63
CA SER A 281 -5.93 -6.05 7.86
C SER A 281 -6.88 -5.73 9.01
N ARG A 282 -7.25 -4.45 9.17
CA ARG A 282 -8.25 -4.01 10.16
C ARG A 282 -9.62 -4.63 9.91
N MET A 283 -10.08 -4.65 8.65
CA MET A 283 -11.36 -5.30 8.32
C MET A 283 -11.31 -6.80 8.59
N SER A 284 -10.16 -7.45 8.38
CA SER A 284 -9.99 -8.88 8.67
C SER A 284 -10.08 -9.18 10.16
N GLU A 285 -9.42 -8.38 10.99
CA GLU A 285 -9.47 -8.48 12.46
C GLU A 285 -10.89 -8.24 12.98
N GLU A 286 -11.53 -7.16 12.53
CA GLU A 286 -12.86 -6.77 13.00
C GLU A 286 -13.98 -7.70 12.54
N ALA A 287 -13.88 -8.28 11.34
CA ALA A 287 -14.81 -9.29 10.86
C ALA A 287 -14.54 -10.70 11.42
N GLY A 288 -13.43 -10.90 12.15
CA GLY A 288 -13.06 -12.21 12.69
C GLY A 288 -12.76 -13.25 11.60
N LEU A 289 -12.13 -12.84 10.50
CA LEU A 289 -11.77 -13.74 9.40
C LEU A 289 -10.77 -14.80 9.86
N LYS A 290 -10.74 -15.96 9.19
CA LYS A 290 -9.82 -17.06 9.53
C LYS A 290 -8.35 -16.65 9.40
N ARG A 291 -8.06 -15.62 8.59
CA ARG A 291 -6.73 -15.06 8.39
C ARG A 291 -6.80 -13.53 8.33
N ILE A 292 -5.72 -12.89 8.75
CA ILE A 292 -5.54 -11.44 8.55
C ILE A 292 -4.97 -11.20 7.15
N TYR A 293 -5.75 -10.51 6.31
CA TYR A 293 -5.39 -10.21 4.94
C TYR A 293 -4.82 -8.81 4.78
N THR A 294 -4.05 -8.59 3.73
CA THR A 294 -3.51 -7.26 3.38
C THR A 294 -4.22 -6.67 2.19
N ASN A 295 -4.03 -5.38 1.92
CA ASN A 295 -4.61 -4.74 0.74
C ASN A 295 -4.23 -5.44 -0.57
N SER A 296 -3.03 -6.01 -0.64
CA SER A 296 -2.61 -6.78 -1.81
C SER A 296 -3.39 -8.09 -1.96
N SER A 297 -3.84 -8.71 -0.86
CA SER A 297 -4.68 -9.91 -0.90
C SER A 297 -5.96 -9.69 -1.70
N VAL A 298 -6.59 -8.52 -1.60
CA VAL A 298 -7.79 -8.19 -2.39
C VAL A 298 -7.50 -8.28 -3.90
N ARG A 299 -6.37 -7.72 -4.35
CA ARG A 299 -5.96 -7.77 -5.76
C ARG A 299 -5.64 -9.19 -6.24
N TYR A 300 -4.94 -9.98 -5.41
CA TYR A 300 -4.65 -11.38 -5.73
C TYR A 300 -5.92 -12.22 -5.78
N THR A 301 -6.88 -11.95 -4.90
CA THR A 301 -8.21 -12.58 -4.89
C THR A 301 -8.96 -12.30 -6.17
N LEU A 302 -8.99 -11.04 -6.62
CA LEU A 302 -9.64 -10.68 -7.87
C LEU A 302 -9.08 -11.46 -9.06
N ALA A 303 -7.75 -11.50 -9.20
CA ALA A 303 -7.10 -12.27 -10.27
C ALA A 303 -7.43 -13.77 -10.20
N ASP A 304 -7.40 -14.34 -8.99
CA ASP A 304 -7.70 -15.75 -8.73
C ASP A 304 -9.16 -16.11 -9.07
N LEU A 305 -10.11 -15.28 -8.66
CA LEU A 305 -11.53 -15.49 -8.94
C LEU A 305 -11.86 -15.34 -10.43
N VAL A 306 -11.22 -14.40 -11.12
CA VAL A 306 -11.38 -14.23 -12.58
C VAL A 306 -10.88 -15.48 -13.31
N GLU A 307 -9.68 -15.98 -12.97
CA GLU A 307 -9.13 -17.21 -13.56
C GLU A 307 -10.02 -18.43 -13.26
N GLN A 308 -10.49 -18.59 -12.02
CA GLN A 308 -11.39 -19.69 -11.63
C GLN A 308 -12.74 -19.63 -12.35
N SER A 309 -13.20 -18.45 -12.74
CA SER A 309 -14.40 -18.27 -13.56
C SER A 309 -14.18 -18.59 -15.04
N GLY A 310 -12.97 -19.00 -15.44
CA GLY A 310 -12.62 -19.33 -16.82
C GLY A 310 -12.35 -18.12 -17.73
N HIS A 311 -12.15 -16.93 -17.15
CA HIS A 311 -11.88 -15.70 -17.89
C HIS A 311 -10.40 -15.29 -17.80
N SER A 312 -9.90 -14.60 -18.83
CA SER A 312 -8.57 -14.01 -18.82
C SER A 312 -8.52 -12.76 -17.94
N VAL A 313 -7.54 -12.70 -17.03
CA VAL A 313 -7.35 -11.56 -16.11
C VAL A 313 -7.00 -10.30 -16.91
N GLU A 314 -6.13 -10.43 -17.90
CA GLU A 314 -5.70 -9.35 -18.77
C GLU A 314 -6.86 -8.77 -19.59
N GLU A 315 -7.80 -9.60 -20.04
CA GLU A 315 -8.97 -9.14 -20.82
C GLU A 315 -10.01 -8.47 -19.92
N VAL A 316 -10.26 -9.02 -18.73
CA VAL A 316 -11.28 -8.50 -17.81
C VAL A 316 -10.83 -7.19 -17.14
N LEU A 317 -9.54 -7.11 -16.79
CA LEU A 317 -8.99 -6.00 -16.00
C LEU A 317 -8.08 -5.05 -16.81
N GLY A 318 -7.75 -5.39 -18.06
CA GLY A 318 -6.79 -4.65 -18.90
C GLY A 318 -5.33 -4.83 -18.47
N GLN A 319 -5.07 -5.55 -17.38
CA GLN A 319 -3.74 -5.80 -16.81
C GLN A 319 -3.81 -6.94 -15.79
N ASN A 320 -2.71 -7.68 -15.63
CA ASN A 320 -2.62 -8.74 -14.63
C ASN A 320 -2.04 -8.23 -13.31
N PRO A 321 -2.80 -8.24 -12.20
CA PRO A 321 -2.32 -7.79 -10.89
C PRO A 321 -1.12 -8.60 -10.36
N ARG A 322 -0.84 -9.78 -10.92
CA ARG A 322 0.30 -10.64 -10.56
C ARG A 322 1.59 -10.26 -11.30
N ASN A 323 1.51 -9.58 -12.44
CA ASN A 323 2.67 -9.25 -13.27
C ASN A 323 3.41 -8.01 -12.74
N LYS A 324 4.72 -8.16 -12.51
CA LYS A 324 5.60 -7.10 -11.98
C LYS A 324 6.42 -6.36 -13.06
N ALA A 325 6.25 -6.72 -14.33
CA ALA A 325 7.32 -6.61 -15.31
C ALA A 325 7.50 -5.25 -15.98
N THR A 326 6.74 -4.21 -15.64
CA THR A 326 6.89 -2.92 -16.34
C THR A 326 7.14 -1.78 -15.37
N LYS A 327 8.37 -1.26 -15.35
CA LYS A 327 8.80 -0.09 -14.56
C LYS A 327 8.25 1.25 -15.09
N SER A 328 7.41 1.21 -16.12
CA SER A 328 6.69 2.35 -16.66
C SER A 328 5.20 2.04 -16.58
N VAL A 329 4.41 3.06 -16.21
CA VAL A 329 2.99 3.08 -16.55
C VAL A 329 2.94 3.08 -18.07
N ILE A 330 2.96 1.91 -18.70
CA ILE A 330 2.56 1.80 -20.10
C ILE A 330 1.11 2.23 -20.06
N ILE A 331 0.84 3.42 -20.60
CA ILE A 331 -0.51 3.79 -20.98
C ILE A 331 -0.88 2.76 -22.03
N VAL A 332 -1.56 1.70 -21.59
CA VAL A 332 -2.10 0.69 -22.47
C VAL A 332 -2.96 1.46 -23.48
N PRO A 333 -2.84 1.18 -24.79
CA PRO A 333 -3.73 1.76 -25.78
C PRO A 333 -5.18 1.59 -25.31
N PRO A 334 -6.07 2.57 -25.59
CA PRO A 334 -7.48 2.45 -25.23
C PRO A 334 -8.00 1.07 -25.62
N SER A 335 -8.62 0.36 -24.68
CA SER A 335 -9.09 -1.00 -24.90
C SER A 335 -9.93 -1.07 -26.17
N SER A 336 -9.76 -2.10 -26.98
CA SER A 336 -10.65 -2.39 -28.11
C SER A 336 -12.03 -2.92 -27.69
N LEU A 337 -12.27 -3.02 -26.37
CA LEU A 337 -13.52 -3.51 -25.80
C LEU A 337 -14.67 -2.53 -26.03
N THR A 338 -15.80 -3.09 -26.43
CA THR A 338 -17.09 -2.41 -26.53
C THR A 338 -17.64 -2.05 -25.15
N SER A 339 -18.58 -1.10 -25.09
CA SER A 339 -19.23 -0.73 -23.82
C SER A 339 -19.97 -1.90 -23.18
N ASP A 340 -20.52 -2.83 -23.97
CA ASP A 340 -21.18 -4.04 -23.47
C ASP A 340 -20.20 -5.01 -22.80
N GLU A 341 -19.01 -5.18 -23.37
CA GLU A 341 -17.96 -6.03 -22.78
C GLU A 341 -17.44 -5.43 -21.47
N HIS A 342 -17.19 -4.11 -21.43
CA HIS A 342 -16.82 -3.43 -20.19
C HIS A 342 -17.88 -3.60 -19.09
N LYS A 343 -19.15 -3.48 -19.46
CA LYS A 343 -20.26 -3.70 -18.53
C LYS A 343 -20.30 -5.15 -18.04
N LYS A 344 -20.16 -6.12 -18.95
CA LYS A 344 -20.13 -7.55 -18.61
C LYS A 344 -18.98 -7.84 -17.64
N ASN A 345 -17.79 -7.30 -17.90
CA ASN A 345 -16.62 -7.43 -17.02
C ASN A 345 -16.89 -6.81 -15.64
N SER A 346 -17.46 -5.62 -15.60
CA SER A 346 -17.82 -4.94 -14.35
C SER A 346 -18.80 -5.75 -13.50
N HIS A 347 -19.85 -6.29 -14.13
CA HIS A 347 -20.84 -7.13 -13.47
C HIS A 347 -20.25 -8.48 -13.02
N LEU A 348 -19.36 -9.08 -13.82
CA LEU A 348 -18.62 -10.28 -13.45
C LEU A 348 -17.81 -10.00 -12.18
N ILE A 349 -16.97 -8.97 -12.18
CA ILE A 349 -16.14 -8.58 -11.02
C ILE A 349 -17.00 -8.38 -9.78
N HIS A 350 -18.13 -7.68 -9.91
CA HIS A 350 -19.05 -7.48 -8.79
C HIS A 350 -19.58 -8.80 -8.24
N GLY A 351 -20.08 -9.66 -9.14
CA GLY A 351 -20.68 -10.94 -8.78
C GLY A 351 -19.70 -11.92 -8.15
N LEU A 352 -18.43 -11.89 -8.55
CA LEU A 352 -17.37 -12.72 -7.94
C LEU A 352 -17.20 -12.46 -6.43
N PHE A 353 -17.49 -11.24 -5.97
CA PHE A 353 -17.36 -10.86 -4.57
C PHE A 353 -18.70 -10.79 -3.83
N TYR A 354 -19.75 -10.24 -4.43
CA TYR A 354 -21.00 -9.90 -3.73
C TYR A 354 -22.14 -10.90 -3.93
N ASP A 355 -22.21 -11.62 -5.06
CA ASP A 355 -23.41 -12.41 -5.40
C ASP A 355 -23.36 -13.87 -4.92
N ASN A 356 -22.28 -14.25 -4.24
CA ASN A 356 -21.83 -15.63 -4.06
C ASN A 356 -21.51 -16.28 -5.42
N LEU A 357 -20.31 -16.84 -5.53
CA LEU A 357 -19.99 -17.77 -6.60
C LEU A 357 -20.97 -18.94 -6.52
N VAL A 358 -21.85 -18.98 -7.50
CA VAL A 358 -22.74 -20.09 -7.77
C VAL A 358 -21.84 -21.27 -8.15
N ASN A 359 -21.80 -22.28 -7.29
CA ASN A 359 -21.22 -23.60 -7.52
C ASN A 359 -19.71 -23.65 -7.85
N VAL A 360 -18.87 -23.77 -6.81
CA VAL A 360 -17.75 -24.75 -6.76
C VAL A 360 -17.60 -25.25 -5.34
#